data_AF-I4EDL9-F1
#
_entry.id   AF-I4EDL9-F1
#
_cell.length_a   1.000
_cell.length_b   1.000
_cell.length_c   1.000
_cell.angle_alpha   90.00
_cell.angle_beta   90.00
_cell.angle_gamma   90.00
#
_symmetry.space_group_name_H-M   'P 1'
#
loop_
_entity.id
_entity.type
_entity.pdbx_description
1 polymer ?
#
loop_
_entity_poly.entity_id
_entity_poly.type
_entity_poly.pdbx_seq_one_letter_code
_entity_poly.pdbx_strand_id
1 'polypeptide(L)'
;MGWAGRWDSVRLNTPSRTLGLPGMRYDDADLDGFRNKEEVNAFLEEYARSCARPVLRETRVVSLTKSGDEFLVRTHHSTIRARAVVLAPGEYTLPHFLKFLGELPVTIDSIHSCQDRSPQALNPGAIQVVGGAGSPEPRSLRTCTRPEADRPSTIRRLRGKDFMEWWDMRGIRQRLHAAPREVE
;
A
#
# COMPACT_ATOMS: atom_id res chain seq x y z
N MET A 1 -6.67 1.00 3.20
CA MET A 1 -6.92 0.29 1.92
C MET A 1 -5.77 -0.67 1.65
N GLY A 2 -6.09 -1.89 1.23
CA GLY A 2 -5.10 -2.86 0.70
C GLY A 2 -4.99 -2.80 -0.82
N TRP A 3 -4.28 -3.77 -1.41
CA TRP A 3 -4.00 -3.84 -2.86
C TRP A 3 -5.25 -3.82 -3.74
N ALA A 4 -6.29 -4.58 -3.40
CA ALA A 4 -7.59 -4.58 -4.11
C ALA A 4 -8.28 -3.19 -4.21
N GLY A 5 -7.91 -2.23 -3.37
CA GLY A 5 -8.45 -0.85 -3.40
C GLY A 5 -7.69 0.12 -4.31
N ARG A 6 -6.64 -0.32 -5.02
CA ARG A 6 -5.80 0.54 -5.88
C ARG A 6 -6.29 0.58 -7.34
N TRP A 7 -5.82 1.57 -8.08
CA TRP A 7 -6.10 1.76 -9.51
C TRP A 7 -5.61 0.60 -10.37
N ASP A 8 -6.24 0.39 -11.53
CA ASP A 8 -6.13 -0.83 -12.32
C ASP A 8 -4.76 -1.01 -12.99
N SER A 9 -4.08 0.10 -13.31
CA SER A 9 -2.71 0.09 -13.86
C SER A 9 -1.60 0.02 -12.81
N VAL A 10 -1.90 -0.17 -11.52
CA VAL A 10 -0.85 -0.25 -10.49
C VAL A 10 -0.02 -1.51 -10.62
N ARG A 11 1.29 -1.36 -10.44
CA ARG A 11 2.29 -2.44 -10.32
C ARG A 11 3.15 -2.20 -9.09
N LEU A 12 3.87 -3.23 -8.65
CA LEU A 12 4.98 -3.06 -7.70
C LEU A 12 5.98 -2.02 -8.21
N ASN A 13 6.50 -1.20 -7.30
CA ASN A 13 7.65 -0.32 -7.54
C ASN A 13 8.99 -1.01 -7.24
N THR A 14 8.97 -2.27 -6.83
CA THR A 14 10.13 -3.12 -6.53
C THR A 14 10.04 -4.46 -7.29
N PRO A 15 11.16 -5.13 -7.60
CA PRO A 15 11.14 -6.40 -8.32
C PRO A 15 10.34 -7.50 -7.61
N SER A 16 9.72 -8.41 -8.37
CA SER A 16 8.86 -9.50 -7.84
C SER A 16 9.51 -10.28 -6.68
N ARG A 17 10.82 -10.53 -6.74
CA ARG A 17 11.62 -11.18 -5.66
C ARG A 17 11.60 -10.48 -4.30
N THR A 18 11.09 -9.25 -4.22
CA THR A 18 10.89 -8.52 -2.95
C THR A 18 9.57 -8.86 -2.24
N LEU A 19 8.62 -9.53 -2.91
CA LEU A 19 7.28 -9.82 -2.40
C LEU A 19 7.20 -11.03 -1.45
N GLY A 20 8.22 -11.90 -1.44
CA GLY A 20 8.24 -13.14 -0.65
C GLY A 20 8.03 -12.93 0.86
N LEU A 21 7.26 -13.83 1.48
CA LEU A 21 6.79 -13.74 2.87
C LEU A 21 7.35 -14.88 3.75
N PRO A 22 7.29 -14.78 5.10
CA PRO A 22 7.79 -15.81 5.99
C PRO A 22 7.14 -17.18 5.72
N GLY A 23 7.95 -18.16 5.30
CA GLY A 23 7.47 -19.51 4.93
C GLY A 23 6.93 -19.65 3.50
N MET A 24 6.76 -18.56 2.75
CA MET A 24 6.33 -18.58 1.34
C MET A 24 7.27 -17.74 0.49
N ARG A 25 8.24 -18.40 -0.15
CA ARG A 25 9.10 -17.77 -1.17
C ARG A 25 8.28 -17.39 -2.39
N TYR A 26 8.75 -16.38 -3.10
CA TYR A 26 8.16 -15.96 -4.36
C TYR A 26 8.89 -16.65 -5.52
N ASP A 27 8.47 -17.88 -5.82
CA ASP A 27 9.08 -18.72 -6.86
C ASP A 27 8.35 -18.48 -8.19
N ASP A 28 8.90 -17.59 -9.02
CA ASP A 28 8.30 -17.09 -10.26
C ASP A 28 9.36 -17.00 -11.37
N ALA A 29 8.94 -17.18 -12.63
CA ALA A 29 9.77 -17.07 -13.82
C ALA A 29 10.35 -15.65 -14.05
N ASP A 30 9.66 -14.59 -13.63
CA ASP A 30 10.18 -13.21 -13.70
C ASP A 30 10.34 -12.57 -12.30
N LEU A 31 11.40 -13.00 -11.62
CA LEU A 31 11.88 -12.43 -10.36
C LEU A 31 12.22 -10.93 -10.47
N ASP A 32 12.54 -10.44 -11.67
CA ASP A 32 12.86 -9.03 -11.94
C ASP A 32 11.67 -8.23 -12.51
N GLY A 33 10.48 -8.85 -12.58
CA GLY A 33 9.25 -8.24 -13.05
C GLY A 33 8.68 -7.22 -12.06
N PHE A 34 7.64 -6.51 -12.51
CA PHE A 34 6.83 -5.63 -11.67
C PHE A 34 5.38 -6.10 -11.73
N ARG A 35 5.02 -7.03 -10.85
CA ARG A 35 3.69 -7.65 -10.80
C ARG A 35 2.57 -6.62 -10.57
N ASN A 36 1.42 -6.83 -11.20
CA ASN A 36 0.23 -5.97 -11.16
C ASN A 36 -0.59 -6.18 -9.88
N LYS A 37 -1.72 -5.46 -9.76
CA LYS A 37 -2.64 -5.55 -8.63
C LYS A 37 -3.19 -6.97 -8.43
N GLU A 38 -3.59 -7.62 -9.51
CA GLU A 38 -4.26 -8.91 -9.54
C GLU A 38 -3.33 -10.03 -9.06
N GLU A 39 -2.10 -10.06 -9.61
CA GLU A 39 -1.03 -10.99 -9.25
C GLU A 39 -0.62 -10.85 -7.77
N VAL A 40 -0.52 -9.62 -7.26
CA VAL A 40 -0.18 -9.38 -5.84
C VAL A 40 -1.36 -9.75 -4.92
N ASN A 41 -2.61 -9.50 -5.30
CA ASN A 41 -3.76 -9.96 -4.52
C ASN A 41 -3.80 -11.50 -4.47
N ALA A 42 -3.64 -12.18 -5.61
CA ALA A 42 -3.65 -13.64 -5.67
C ALA A 42 -2.58 -14.29 -4.76
N PHE A 43 -1.35 -13.76 -4.78
CA PHE A 43 -0.27 -14.19 -3.88
C PHE A 43 -0.61 -13.99 -2.40
N LEU A 44 -1.19 -12.85 -2.04
CA LEU A 44 -1.60 -12.58 -0.65
C LEU A 44 -2.74 -13.50 -0.19
N GLU A 45 -3.64 -13.90 -1.08
CA GLU A 45 -4.69 -14.88 -0.78
C GLU A 45 -4.17 -16.31 -0.68
N GLU A 46 -3.14 -16.66 -1.46
CA GLU A 46 -2.41 -17.93 -1.32
C GLU A 46 -1.66 -18.00 0.01
N TYR A 47 -0.95 -16.94 0.36
CA TYR A 47 -0.30 -16.83 1.66
C TYR A 47 -1.32 -16.96 2.82
N ALA A 48 -2.46 -16.27 2.72
CA ALA A 48 -3.54 -16.39 3.71
C ALA A 48 -4.15 -17.80 3.78
N ARG A 49 -4.21 -18.56 2.66
CA ARG A 49 -4.62 -19.97 2.63
C ARG A 49 -3.57 -20.91 3.24
N SER A 50 -2.27 -20.60 3.10
CA SER A 50 -1.18 -21.39 3.70
C SER A 50 -1.04 -21.22 5.22
N CYS A 51 -1.55 -20.10 5.77
CA CYS A 51 -1.57 -19.85 7.20
C CYS A 51 -2.51 -20.82 7.93
N ALA A 52 -1.98 -21.69 8.79
CA ALA A 52 -2.76 -22.60 9.66
C ALA A 52 -3.50 -21.89 10.83
N ARG A 53 -4.03 -20.67 10.61
CA ARG A 53 -4.79 -19.86 11.57
C ARG A 53 -6.05 -19.30 10.91
N PRO A 54 -7.20 -19.29 11.61
CA PRO A 54 -8.46 -18.83 11.03
C PRO A 54 -8.43 -17.32 10.73
N VAL A 55 -8.48 -16.97 9.44
CA VAL A 55 -8.62 -15.59 8.98
C VAL A 55 -10.11 -15.26 8.87
N LEU A 56 -10.66 -14.54 9.86
CA LEU A 56 -12.03 -14.05 9.83
C LEU A 56 -12.16 -12.90 8.82
N ARG A 57 -12.47 -13.26 7.56
CA ARG A 57 -12.76 -12.30 6.48
C ARG A 57 -14.06 -11.54 6.79
N GLU A 58 -14.25 -10.41 6.12
CA GLU A 58 -15.41 -9.51 6.22
C GLU A 58 -15.69 -8.96 7.63
N THR A 59 -14.88 -9.31 8.64
CA THR A 59 -15.12 -9.03 10.06
C THR A 59 -14.48 -7.69 10.48
N ARG A 60 -15.11 -6.57 10.13
CA ARG A 60 -14.70 -5.23 10.60
C ARG A 60 -14.74 -5.16 12.14
N VAL A 61 -13.58 -4.86 12.74
CA VAL A 61 -13.44 -4.38 14.12
C VAL A 61 -13.98 -2.94 14.21
N VAL A 62 -14.78 -2.66 15.23
CA VAL A 62 -15.47 -1.38 15.47
C VAL A 62 -14.85 -0.64 16.66
N SER A 63 -14.36 -1.36 17.67
CA SER A 63 -13.57 -0.75 18.77
C SER A 63 -12.68 -1.77 19.48
N LEU A 64 -11.61 -1.26 20.09
CA LEU A 64 -10.70 -1.99 20.96
C LEU A 64 -10.70 -1.31 22.34
N THR A 65 -10.86 -2.09 23.42
CA THR A 65 -10.89 -1.56 24.79
C THR A 65 -10.12 -2.50 25.72
N LYS A 66 -9.18 -1.99 26.53
CA LYS A 66 -8.53 -2.79 27.58
C LYS A 66 -9.49 -2.98 28.76
N SER A 67 -9.55 -4.19 29.32
CA SER A 67 -10.41 -4.57 30.44
C SER A 67 -9.65 -5.55 31.33
N GLY A 68 -9.14 -5.07 32.46
CA GLY A 68 -8.17 -5.82 33.27
C GLY A 68 -6.92 -6.16 32.45
N ASP A 69 -6.51 -7.43 32.48
CA ASP A 69 -5.36 -7.98 31.76
C ASP A 69 -5.69 -8.44 30.32
N GLU A 70 -6.90 -8.17 29.83
CA GLU A 70 -7.35 -8.53 28.49
C GLU A 70 -7.77 -7.32 27.65
N PHE A 71 -7.92 -7.55 26.35
CA PHE A 71 -8.53 -6.64 25.39
C PHE A 71 -9.88 -7.20 24.92
N LEU A 72 -10.88 -6.33 24.93
CA LEU A 72 -12.19 -6.55 24.30
C LEU A 72 -12.13 -5.99 22.88
N VAL A 73 -12.12 -6.88 21.88
CA VAL A 73 -12.16 -6.56 20.46
C VAL A 73 -13.61 -6.67 20.00
N ARG A 74 -14.31 -5.54 19.89
CA ARG A 74 -15.69 -5.51 19.40
C ARG A 74 -15.70 -5.44 17.89
N THR A 75 -16.22 -6.48 17.25
CA THR A 75 -16.56 -6.50 15.82
C THR A 75 -18.02 -6.11 15.64
N HIS A 76 -18.52 -6.08 14.40
CA HIS A 76 -19.95 -5.87 14.12
C HIS A 76 -20.80 -7.17 14.15
N HIS A 77 -20.19 -8.33 14.37
CA HIS A 77 -20.89 -9.61 14.58
C HIS A 77 -20.79 -10.12 16.04
N SER A 78 -19.68 -9.86 16.71
CA SER A 78 -19.35 -10.44 18.02
C SER A 78 -18.29 -9.62 18.78
N THR A 79 -18.11 -9.91 20.08
CA THR A 79 -16.95 -9.43 20.84
C THR A 79 -15.99 -10.58 21.11
N ILE A 80 -14.72 -10.39 20.78
CA ILE A 80 -13.63 -11.34 21.00
C ILE A 80 -12.80 -10.86 22.19
N ARG A 81 -12.39 -11.77 23.09
CA ARG A 81 -11.41 -11.49 24.16
C ARG A 81 -10.02 -11.95 23.72
N ALA A 82 -9.00 -11.16 24.02
CA ALA A 82 -7.61 -11.51 23.74
C ALA A 82 -6.64 -10.89 24.75
N ARG A 83 -5.65 -11.66 25.22
CA ARG A 83 -4.58 -11.15 26.11
C ARG A 83 -3.55 -10.25 25.42
N ALA A 84 -3.46 -10.32 24.08
CA ALA A 84 -2.61 -9.48 23.26
C ALA A 84 -3.29 -9.19 21.91
N VAL A 85 -3.08 -7.99 21.36
CA VAL A 85 -3.65 -7.56 20.09
C VAL A 85 -2.57 -6.87 19.26
N VAL A 86 -2.37 -7.33 18.01
CA VAL A 86 -1.46 -6.71 17.04
C VAL A 86 -2.28 -5.87 16.07
N LEU A 87 -1.98 -4.58 15.95
CA LEU A 87 -2.66 -3.67 15.03
C LEU A 87 -1.95 -3.65 13.68
N ALA A 88 -2.58 -4.27 12.67
CA ALA A 88 -2.11 -4.24 11.28
C ALA A 88 -3.18 -3.69 10.30
N PRO A 89 -3.77 -2.50 10.52
CA PRO A 89 -4.81 -1.94 9.65
C PRO A 89 -4.30 -1.47 8.27
N GLY A 90 -2.99 -1.25 8.13
CA GLY A 90 -2.36 -0.66 6.96
C GLY A 90 -2.49 0.87 6.89
N GLU A 91 -1.50 1.50 6.27
CA GLU A 91 -1.29 2.96 6.29
C GLU A 91 -2.39 3.75 5.55
N TYR A 92 -2.81 3.26 4.36
CA TYR A 92 -3.72 3.98 3.46
C TYR A 92 -5.21 3.89 3.86
N THR A 93 -5.51 3.96 5.15
CA THR A 93 -6.85 3.59 5.68
C THR A 93 -7.84 4.75 5.77
N LEU A 94 -7.35 6.00 5.82
CA LEU A 94 -8.17 7.19 5.64
C LEU A 94 -7.54 8.09 4.56
N PRO A 95 -8.31 8.62 3.60
CA PRO A 95 -7.84 9.64 2.66
C PRO A 95 -7.57 10.97 3.36
N HIS A 96 -6.57 11.72 2.91
CA HIS A 96 -6.22 13.03 3.46
C HIS A 96 -6.62 14.13 2.47
N PHE A 97 -7.84 14.62 2.62
CA PHE A 97 -8.36 15.73 1.82
C PHE A 97 -7.75 17.07 2.23
N LEU A 98 -7.38 17.90 1.25
CA LEU A 98 -6.90 19.26 1.47
C LEU A 98 -8.11 20.19 1.70
N LYS A 99 -8.03 21.07 2.71
CA LYS A 99 -9.18 21.88 3.16
C LYS A 99 -9.85 22.69 2.03
N PHE A 100 -9.05 23.29 1.16
CA PHE A 100 -9.55 24.12 0.04
C PHE A 100 -10.38 23.35 -1.00
N LEU A 101 -10.40 22.01 -0.99
CA LEU A 101 -11.23 21.24 -1.92
C LEU A 101 -12.73 21.52 -1.73
N GLY A 102 -13.16 21.92 -0.51
CA GLY A 102 -14.52 22.39 -0.24
C GLY A 102 -14.79 23.85 -0.66
N GLU A 103 -13.77 24.57 -1.13
CA GLU A 103 -13.85 25.96 -1.61
C GLU A 103 -13.81 26.04 -3.15
N LEU A 104 -13.68 24.90 -3.84
CA LEU A 104 -13.68 24.83 -5.31
C LEU A 104 -15.06 25.18 -5.88
N PRO A 105 -15.12 25.88 -7.03
CA PRO A 105 -16.36 26.05 -7.78
C PRO A 105 -17.02 24.72 -8.12
N VAL A 106 -18.35 24.66 -8.07
CA VAL A 106 -19.16 23.46 -8.40
C VAL A 106 -19.00 22.96 -9.85
N THR A 107 -18.27 23.70 -10.68
CA THR A 107 -17.89 23.34 -12.05
C THR A 107 -16.56 22.58 -12.15
N ILE A 108 -15.88 22.34 -11.02
CA ILE A 108 -14.61 21.59 -10.96
C ILE A 108 -14.85 20.28 -10.20
N ASP A 109 -14.91 19.18 -10.95
CA ASP A 109 -14.86 17.83 -10.37
C ASP A 109 -13.56 17.62 -9.59
N SER A 110 -13.64 17.03 -8.41
CA SER A 110 -12.47 16.62 -7.63
C SER A 110 -12.64 15.21 -7.06
N ILE A 111 -11.59 14.40 -7.18
CA ILE A 111 -11.54 13.04 -6.65
C ILE A 111 -10.22 12.80 -5.92
N HIS A 112 -10.22 11.96 -4.89
CA HIS A 112 -9.00 11.50 -4.23
C HIS A 112 -8.37 10.34 -5.00
N SER A 113 -7.06 10.14 -4.88
CA SER A 113 -6.29 9.02 -5.46
C SER A 113 -6.65 7.62 -4.90
N CYS A 114 -7.68 7.52 -4.07
CA CYS A 114 -8.28 6.27 -3.61
C CYS A 114 -9.69 6.03 -4.19
N GLN A 115 -10.20 7.00 -4.96
CA GLN A 115 -11.44 6.92 -5.74
C GLN A 115 -11.13 6.77 -7.23
N ASP A 116 -10.04 7.39 -7.71
CA ASP A 116 -9.47 7.10 -9.02
C ASP A 116 -9.10 5.61 -9.13
N ARG A 117 -9.62 4.97 -10.17
CA ARG A 117 -9.29 3.60 -10.56
C ARG A 117 -8.67 3.50 -11.95
N SER A 118 -8.99 4.42 -12.84
CA SER A 118 -8.77 4.29 -14.27
C SER A 118 -8.95 5.66 -14.95
N PRO A 119 -7.99 6.13 -15.77
CA PRO A 119 -8.09 7.43 -16.45
C PRO A 119 -9.36 7.61 -17.30
N GLN A 120 -9.94 6.52 -17.78
CA GLN A 120 -11.20 6.49 -18.54
C GLN A 120 -12.44 6.89 -17.71
N ALA A 121 -12.33 6.97 -16.38
CA ALA A 121 -13.39 7.46 -15.49
C ALA A 121 -13.34 8.97 -15.24
N LEU A 122 -12.39 9.69 -15.86
CA LEU A 122 -12.23 11.14 -15.72
C LEU A 122 -13.01 11.88 -16.81
N ASN A 123 -13.68 12.98 -16.46
CA ASN A 123 -14.36 13.84 -17.42
C ASN A 123 -13.35 14.46 -18.41
N PRO A 124 -13.70 14.59 -19.71
CA PRO A 124 -12.80 15.10 -20.73
C PRO A 124 -12.54 16.61 -20.51
N GLY A 125 -11.26 16.98 -20.32
CA GLY A 125 -10.87 18.36 -20.08
C GLY A 125 -9.41 18.50 -19.64
N ALA A 126 -9.09 19.65 -19.03
CA ALA A 126 -7.79 19.88 -18.40
C ALA A 126 -7.77 19.25 -17.00
N ILE A 127 -6.82 18.35 -16.75
CA ILE A 127 -6.72 17.59 -15.49
C ILE A 127 -5.53 18.10 -14.68
N GLN A 128 -5.78 18.48 -13.44
CA GLN A 128 -4.78 18.96 -12.48
C GLN A 128 -4.54 17.90 -11.40
N VAL A 129 -3.37 17.28 -11.39
CA VAL A 129 -2.97 16.35 -10.32
C VAL A 129 -2.36 17.13 -9.15
N VAL A 130 -2.72 16.79 -7.91
CA VAL A 130 -2.21 17.46 -6.70
C VAL A 130 -1.57 16.43 -5.76
N GLY A 131 -0.33 16.70 -5.36
CA GLY A 131 0.49 15.82 -4.52
C GLY A 131 1.47 14.95 -5.32
N GLY A 132 2.65 14.69 -4.72
CA GLY A 132 3.71 13.89 -5.33
C GLY A 132 4.44 13.05 -4.28
N ALA A 133 4.34 11.73 -4.38
CA ALA A 133 5.06 10.83 -3.48
C ALA A 133 6.54 10.74 -3.88
N GLY A 134 7.43 11.25 -3.03
CA GLY A 134 8.89 11.17 -3.17
C GLY A 134 9.62 12.51 -3.37
N SER A 135 8.91 13.62 -3.54
CA SER A 135 9.51 14.96 -3.61
C SER A 135 9.59 15.61 -2.23
N PRO A 136 10.69 16.31 -1.86
CA PRO A 136 10.74 17.12 -0.63
C PRO A 136 9.89 18.40 -0.73
N GLU A 137 9.46 18.78 -1.94
CA GLU A 137 8.57 19.91 -2.17
C GLU A 137 7.12 19.45 -2.41
N PRO A 138 6.14 19.87 -1.60
CA PRO A 138 4.74 19.44 -1.72
C PRO A 138 3.96 20.15 -2.84
N ARG A 139 4.63 20.62 -3.92
CA ARG A 139 4.07 21.64 -4.83
C ARG A 139 4.29 21.39 -6.33
N SER A 140 4.40 20.14 -6.76
CA SER A 140 4.44 19.78 -8.19
C SER A 140 3.06 19.93 -8.88
N LEU A 141 2.61 21.16 -9.08
CA LEU A 141 1.44 21.47 -9.91
C LEU A 141 1.77 21.12 -11.37
N ARG A 142 1.13 20.06 -11.90
CA ARG A 142 1.20 19.72 -13.34
C ARG A 142 -0.20 19.65 -13.94
N THR A 143 -0.47 20.50 -14.93
CA THR A 143 -1.59 20.35 -15.86
C THR A 143 -1.22 19.24 -16.84
N CYS A 144 -1.89 18.10 -16.76
CA CYS A 144 -1.56 16.90 -17.52
C CYS A 144 -2.70 16.51 -18.46
N THR A 145 -2.49 16.65 -19.77
CA THR A 145 -3.37 16.03 -20.79
C THR A 145 -3.22 14.51 -20.85
N ARG A 146 -2.12 13.97 -20.30
CA ARG A 146 -1.91 12.54 -20.01
C ARG A 146 -1.10 12.40 -18.71
N PRO A 147 -1.45 11.48 -17.79
CA PRO A 147 -0.78 11.37 -16.48
C PRO A 147 0.58 10.64 -16.56
N GLU A 148 1.54 11.21 -17.28
CA GLU A 148 2.93 10.78 -17.22
C GLU A 148 3.66 11.50 -16.09
N ALA A 149 3.73 10.80 -14.95
CA ALA A 149 4.56 11.17 -13.81
C ALA A 149 6.04 10.95 -14.16
N ASP A 150 6.60 11.92 -14.87
CA ASP A 150 8.03 12.21 -14.96
C ASP A 150 8.60 12.36 -13.53
N ARG A 151 9.47 11.42 -13.18
CA ARG A 151 10.04 11.22 -11.83
C ARG A 151 11.56 11.10 -11.97
N PRO A 152 12.34 11.58 -10.99
CA PRO A 152 13.75 11.21 -10.90
C PRO A 152 13.86 9.69 -10.72
N SER A 153 14.24 8.99 -11.78
CA SER A 153 14.40 7.54 -11.76
C SER A 153 15.75 7.19 -11.13
N THR A 154 15.71 6.54 -9.96
CA THR A 154 16.89 5.85 -9.43
C THR A 154 17.39 4.87 -10.50
N ILE A 155 18.71 4.81 -10.69
CA ILE A 155 19.35 3.88 -11.64
C ILE A 155 18.94 2.45 -11.25
N ARG A 156 17.96 1.89 -11.97
CA ARG A 156 17.34 0.61 -11.61
C ARG A 156 18.36 -0.52 -11.57
N ARG A 157 19.22 -0.63 -12.59
CA ARG A 157 20.29 -1.62 -12.66
C ARG A 157 21.65 -0.93 -12.75
N LEU A 158 22.54 -1.26 -11.82
CA LEU A 158 23.94 -0.82 -11.80
C LEU A 158 24.85 -2.05 -11.80
N ARG A 159 25.79 -2.12 -12.74
CA ARG A 159 26.70 -3.27 -12.95
C ARG A 159 25.95 -4.62 -13.01
N GLY A 160 24.86 -4.66 -13.78
CA GLY A 160 24.05 -5.87 -14.00
C GLY A 160 23.11 -6.27 -12.85
N LYS A 161 23.15 -5.58 -11.70
CA LYS A 161 22.33 -5.88 -10.51
C LYS A 161 21.29 -4.81 -10.27
N ASP A 162 20.08 -5.21 -9.86
CA ASP A 162 19.00 -4.29 -9.51
C ASP A 162 19.32 -3.54 -8.21
N PHE A 163 18.80 -2.31 -8.04
CA PHE A 163 19.00 -1.49 -6.85
C PHE A 163 18.55 -2.21 -5.56
N MET A 164 17.48 -3.00 -5.61
CA MET A 164 17.03 -3.78 -4.45
C MET A 164 18.02 -4.91 -4.09
N GLU A 165 18.73 -5.47 -5.07
CA GLU A 165 19.78 -6.45 -4.83
C GLU A 165 21.01 -5.82 -4.15
N TRP A 166 21.35 -4.58 -4.51
CA TRP A 166 22.38 -3.81 -3.80
C TRP A 166 21.99 -3.49 -2.34
N TRP A 167 20.69 -3.32 -2.06
CA TRP A 167 20.18 -3.19 -0.68
C TRP A 167 20.25 -4.50 0.10
N ASP A 168 19.91 -5.64 -0.51
CA ASP A 168 20.07 -6.96 0.10
C ASP A 168 21.54 -7.29 0.39
N MET A 169 22.46 -6.99 -0.54
CA MET A 169 23.91 -7.20 -0.36
C MET A 169 24.53 -6.30 0.73
N ARG A 170 23.95 -5.12 0.99
CA ARG A 170 24.32 -4.27 2.15
C ARG A 170 23.58 -4.65 3.43
N GLY A 171 22.71 -5.67 3.39
CA GLY A 171 21.87 -6.08 4.51
C GLY A 171 20.92 -4.99 5.01
N ILE A 172 20.51 -4.07 4.13
CA ILE A 172 19.58 -2.98 4.48
C ILE A 172 18.19 -3.57 4.75
N ARG A 173 17.72 -4.52 3.94
CA ARG A 173 16.44 -5.21 4.17
C ARG A 173 16.41 -5.99 5.48
N GLN A 174 17.47 -6.72 5.85
CA GLN A 174 17.48 -7.41 7.16
C GLN A 174 17.47 -6.42 8.34
N ARG A 175 18.09 -5.24 8.21
CA ARG A 175 18.00 -4.17 9.23
C ARG A 175 16.61 -3.54 9.33
N LEU A 176 15.89 -3.42 8.21
CA LEU A 176 14.50 -2.93 8.19
C LEU A 176 13.49 -3.97 8.67
N HIS A 177 13.82 -5.27 8.59
CA HIS A 177 13.00 -6.36 9.12
C HIS A 177 13.37 -6.79 10.54
N ALA A 178 14.43 -6.23 11.13
CA ALA A 178 14.68 -6.34 12.55
C ALA A 178 13.59 -5.57 13.30
N ALA A 179 12.97 -6.20 14.30
CA ALA A 179 12.02 -5.52 15.17
C ALA A 179 12.69 -4.31 15.84
N PRO A 180 11.95 -3.22 16.11
CA PRO A 180 12.46 -2.20 17.02
C PRO A 180 12.84 -2.87 18.34
N ARG A 181 13.99 -2.51 18.90
CA ARG A 181 14.31 -2.90 20.27
C ARG A 181 13.21 -2.38 21.18
N GLU A 182 12.75 -3.21 22.10
CA GLU A 182 11.84 -2.77 23.14
C GLU A 182 12.50 -1.61 23.89
N VAL A 183 11.77 -0.51 24.01
CA VAL A 183 12.16 0.62 24.86
C VAL A 183 11.59 0.31 26.22
N GLU A 184 12.49 0.02 27.15
CA GLU A 184 12.24 -0.28 28.57
C GLU A 184 11.76 0.98 29.34
#